data_AF-A0A2E8AZP3-F1
#
_entry.id   AF-A0A2E8AZP3-F1
#
_cell.length_a   1.000
_cell.length_b   1.000
_cell.length_c   1.000
_cell.angle_alpha   90.00
_cell.angle_beta   90.00
_cell.angle_gamma   90.00
#
_symmetry.space_group_name_H-M   'P 1'
#
loop_
_entity.id
_entity.type
_entity.pdbx_description
1 polymer ?
#
loop_
_entity_poly.entity_id
_entity_poly.type
_entity_poly.pdbx_seq_one_letter_code
_entity_poly.pdbx_strand_id
1 'polypeptide(L)'
;MSGDSKSGAKSGFESPYVVLKRIPQFFLPRVGRGNRHYVMTKRAMQVGLLQRKIPVHFAEQKAPEAYRVFALGGSASLGWPHAFTRSYPYFLQRKLEKLLPTRNPEVHNLGGMMFPTYKVRILFEEIIEYEPDLILIYAGNNEFLDDALYLENSEPSATTMEVSAKPPLQRRADSFFGMDRRSISWSFHKPNPVWEDPEQFSTARAHYRHNLEAMARACQKAGVPLLLLTVPANLEWKPNVSVHEPEISPSQLDLWKKNYAAGWRELEAERFEAAAGLLQQACDAGTRYAESWFYLGRALQGAGRYQEAKQALEKALYLDAYPFRCLFNEDIHEVAHRLEVPLVDSAAAIEQVANNGIVGFEQLVDYVHPTVASNDLIAQTVVDRLLELEILPGVAPVPAESLSCPVQAEEEDDITTLRQLMSLLLRMHQWDELPGLVDRLYAVIDTKFSDSKFYQDLRKKLDVCVKIYTDYWRLLRSEIDDEIEFSREEAEAIYSVYVDQIWTEMDDEQFVSREDFKKWVPPKNFQALAPCPTDSAEFRRIAGSRLELLSTDDGGFQLACQRDVVESRFSGHAQMEASARFVCSLNDQAFTRQDLPEHLEEQQAREFLSGLVRNGILELVRDSST
;
A
#
# COMPACT_ATOMS: atom_id res chain seq x y z
N MET A 1 -32.21 -15.84 38.04
CA MET A 1 -31.25 -16.78 37.44
C MET A 1 -30.22 -15.96 36.69
N SER A 2 -29.00 -15.94 37.23
CA SER A 2 -27.82 -15.32 36.65
C SER A 2 -27.46 -16.04 35.34
N GLY A 3 -27.77 -15.40 34.21
CA GLY A 3 -27.32 -15.86 32.89
C GLY A 3 -25.93 -15.33 32.61
N ASP A 4 -25.00 -16.25 32.38
CA ASP A 4 -23.60 -16.03 32.03
C ASP A 4 -23.42 -14.89 31.03
N SER A 5 -22.48 -13.99 31.35
CA SER A 5 -21.87 -13.14 30.34
C SER A 5 -21.30 -14.06 29.25
N LYS A 6 -21.74 -13.89 27.99
CA LYS A 6 -21.12 -14.51 26.82
C LYS A 6 -19.64 -14.12 26.74
N SER A 7 -18.77 -14.80 27.48
CA SER A 7 -17.33 -14.82 27.31
C SER A 7 -17.05 -15.81 26.17
N GLY A 8 -17.20 -15.38 24.93
CA GLY A 8 -17.21 -16.29 23.79
C GLY A 8 -16.36 -15.78 22.64
N ALA A 9 -15.04 -15.84 22.76
CA ALA A 9 -14.22 -15.88 21.55
C ALA A 9 -14.64 -17.13 20.76
N LYS A 10 -15.12 -16.98 19.52
CA LYS A 10 -15.46 -18.11 18.66
C LYS A 10 -14.23 -19.01 18.48
N SER A 11 -14.46 -20.32 18.54
CA SER A 11 -13.44 -21.32 18.24
C SER A 11 -13.12 -21.28 16.74
N GLY A 12 -11.89 -20.90 16.39
CA GLY A 12 -11.35 -21.02 15.04
C GLY A 12 -11.90 -20.02 13.99
N PHE A 13 -10.99 -19.44 13.22
CA PHE A 13 -11.27 -18.91 11.87
C PHE A 13 -10.68 -19.90 10.87
N GLU A 14 -11.52 -20.50 10.04
CA GLU A 14 -11.06 -21.43 9.00
C GLU A 14 -11.05 -20.73 7.64
N SER A 15 -9.84 -20.41 7.18
CA SER A 15 -9.52 -20.11 5.79
C SER A 15 -8.32 -20.98 5.39
N PRO A 16 -8.26 -21.48 4.14
CA PRO A 16 -7.09 -22.21 3.66
C PRO A 16 -5.85 -21.30 3.54
N TYR A 17 -6.02 -19.98 3.63
CA TYR A 17 -4.94 -18.99 3.53
C TYR A 17 -4.53 -18.40 4.88
N VAL A 18 -5.47 -18.25 5.81
CA VAL A 18 -5.26 -17.62 7.13
C VAL A 18 -5.95 -18.46 8.19
N VAL A 19 -5.23 -18.89 9.23
CA VAL A 19 -5.84 -19.62 10.35
C VAL A 19 -5.67 -18.87 11.65
N LEU A 20 -6.81 -18.56 12.28
CA LEU A 20 -6.84 -18.03 13.64
C LEU A 20 -7.32 -19.10 14.58
N LYS A 21 -6.63 -19.26 15.71
CA LYS A 21 -7.14 -20.15 16.76
C LYS A 21 -8.40 -19.60 17.39
N ARG A 22 -8.55 -18.27 17.43
CA ARG A 22 -9.70 -17.55 17.98
C ARG A 22 -9.95 -16.28 17.18
N ILE A 23 -11.22 -16.03 16.89
CA ILE A 23 -11.66 -14.74 16.37
C ILE A 23 -11.63 -13.75 17.54
N PRO A 24 -10.92 -12.61 17.43
CA PRO A 24 -10.95 -11.58 18.46
C PRO A 24 -12.36 -11.05 18.62
N GLN A 25 -12.73 -10.74 19.86
CA GLN A 25 -13.98 -10.04 20.12
C GLN A 25 -13.79 -8.54 19.87
N PHE A 26 -14.37 -8.06 18.77
CA PHE A 26 -14.34 -6.68 18.33
C PHE A 26 -15.36 -5.81 19.09
N PHE A 27 -16.48 -6.36 19.53
CA PHE A 27 -17.54 -5.66 20.25
C PHE A 27 -17.77 -6.23 21.65
N LEU A 28 -17.74 -5.35 22.65
CA LEU A 28 -18.04 -5.71 24.04
C LEU A 28 -19.37 -5.09 24.49
N PRO A 29 -20.20 -5.85 25.20
CA PRO A 29 -21.39 -5.28 25.82
C PRO A 29 -21.00 -4.27 26.90
N ARG A 30 -21.64 -3.11 26.89
CA ARG A 30 -21.50 -2.03 27.86
C ARG A 30 -22.88 -1.57 28.30
N VAL A 31 -23.00 -1.18 29.56
CA VAL A 31 -24.23 -0.59 30.11
C VAL A 31 -24.06 0.92 30.13
N GLY A 32 -24.93 1.64 29.42
CA GLY A 32 -25.00 3.10 29.40
C GLY A 32 -26.42 3.58 29.66
N ARG A 33 -26.62 4.46 30.65
CA ARG A 33 -27.93 5.06 31.00
C ARG A 33 -29.09 4.05 31.11
N GLY A 34 -28.84 2.84 31.59
CA GLY A 34 -29.84 1.79 31.78
C GLY A 34 -30.04 0.82 30.61
N ASN A 35 -29.45 1.09 29.43
CA ASN A 35 -29.52 0.22 28.26
C ASN A 35 -28.19 -0.47 27.99
N ARG A 36 -28.25 -1.68 27.43
CA ARG A 36 -27.07 -2.46 27.00
C ARG A 36 -26.77 -2.19 25.53
N HIS A 37 -25.52 -1.87 25.24
CA HIS A 37 -25.04 -1.59 23.89
C HIS A 37 -23.76 -2.37 23.64
N TYR A 38 -23.59 -2.85 22.42
CA TYR A 38 -22.28 -3.25 21.93
C TYR A 38 -21.45 -2.02 21.62
N VAL A 39 -20.20 -2.00 22.08
CA VAL A 39 -19.25 -0.93 21.80
C VAL A 39 -17.99 -1.56 21.22
N MET A 40 -17.54 -1.03 20.09
CA MET A 40 -16.31 -1.48 19.47
C MET A 40 -15.14 -1.26 20.45
N THR A 41 -14.29 -2.28 20.62
CA THR A 41 -13.19 -2.22 21.58
C THR A 41 -12.09 -1.29 21.10
N LYS A 42 -11.35 -0.66 22.03
CA LYS A 42 -10.14 0.10 21.67
C LYS A 42 -9.09 -0.75 20.95
N ARG A 43 -9.07 -2.06 21.21
CA ARG A 43 -8.18 -3.02 20.54
C ARG A 43 -8.62 -3.24 19.08
N ALA A 44 -9.92 -3.34 18.82
CA ALA A 44 -10.49 -3.33 17.47
C ALA A 44 -10.22 -2.00 16.74
N MET A 45 -10.36 -0.87 17.44
CA MET A 45 -10.00 0.46 16.91
C MET A 45 -8.50 0.65 16.70
N GLN A 46 -7.64 -0.16 17.32
CA GLN A 46 -6.19 -0.18 17.05
C GLN A 46 -5.86 -1.02 15.81
N VAL A 47 -6.72 -1.98 15.44
CA VAL A 47 -6.60 -2.71 14.16
C VAL A 47 -6.89 -1.77 12.98
N GLY A 48 -7.75 -0.76 13.15
CA GLY A 48 -7.95 0.35 12.21
C GLY A 48 -7.28 1.64 12.68
N LEU A 49 -6.00 1.84 12.36
CA LEU A 49 -5.27 3.09 12.61
C LEU A 49 -6.03 4.28 12.01
N LEU A 50 -6.82 4.99 12.82
CA LEU A 50 -7.61 6.23 12.59
C LEU A 50 -9.10 6.12 12.94
N GLN A 51 -9.63 4.95 13.31
CA GLN A 51 -10.97 4.86 13.94
C GLN A 51 -11.03 5.54 15.32
N ARG A 52 -9.91 6.07 15.83
CA ARG A 52 -9.77 6.70 17.17
C ARG A 52 -10.82 7.77 17.50
N LYS A 53 -11.58 8.29 16.53
CA LYS A 53 -12.53 9.40 16.75
C LYS A 53 -14.02 9.05 16.60
N ILE A 54 -14.42 7.88 16.06
CA ILE A 54 -15.84 7.55 15.85
C ILE A 54 -16.17 6.24 16.59
N PRO A 55 -16.74 6.31 17.80
CA PRO A 55 -17.12 5.11 18.53
C PRO A 55 -18.31 4.42 17.86
N VAL A 56 -18.07 3.29 17.19
CA VAL A 56 -19.16 2.44 16.70
C VAL A 56 -19.82 1.73 17.88
N HIS A 57 -21.12 1.95 18.03
CA HIS A 57 -21.93 1.31 19.06
C HIS A 57 -23.37 1.16 18.60
N PHE A 58 -24.01 0.08 19.03
CA PHE A 58 -25.41 -0.23 18.70
C PHE A 58 -26.08 -0.99 19.84
N ALA A 59 -27.41 -0.99 19.87
CA ALA A 59 -28.17 -1.67 20.91
C ALA A 59 -27.90 -3.18 20.89
N GLU A 60 -27.62 -3.77 22.06
CA GLU A 60 -27.41 -5.22 22.19
C GLU A 60 -28.66 -6.01 21.82
N GLN A 61 -29.83 -5.49 22.18
CA GLN A 61 -31.12 -5.98 21.71
C GLN A 61 -31.60 -5.07 20.59
N LYS A 62 -31.80 -5.64 19.40
CA LYS A 62 -32.37 -4.92 18.27
C LYS A 62 -33.85 -4.61 18.55
N ALA A 63 -34.24 -3.35 18.38
CA ALA A 63 -35.64 -2.97 18.52
C ALA A 63 -36.46 -3.55 17.34
N PRO A 64 -37.72 -3.96 17.54
CA PRO A 64 -38.54 -4.55 16.46
C PRO A 64 -38.68 -3.66 15.23
N GLU A 65 -38.72 -2.35 15.44
CA GLU A 65 -38.80 -1.36 14.39
C GLU A 65 -37.48 -1.18 13.65
N ALA A 66 -36.32 -1.38 14.30
CA ALA A 66 -35.00 -1.04 13.76
C ALA A 66 -34.62 -1.83 12.50
N TYR A 67 -34.01 -1.13 11.54
CA TYR A 67 -33.42 -1.70 10.33
C TYR A 67 -31.89 -1.55 10.37
N ARG A 68 -31.20 -2.63 10.72
CA ARG A 68 -29.77 -2.68 11.04
C ARG A 68 -28.93 -3.02 9.82
N VAL A 69 -28.06 -2.09 9.43
CA VAL A 69 -27.15 -2.23 8.30
C VAL A 69 -25.71 -2.19 8.80
N PHE A 70 -24.87 -3.13 8.34
CA PHE A 70 -23.41 -3.06 8.53
C PHE A 70 -22.71 -2.84 7.20
N ALA A 71 -21.91 -1.78 7.12
CA ALA A 71 -21.08 -1.47 5.96
C ALA A 71 -19.62 -1.80 6.26
N LEU A 72 -19.05 -2.80 5.59
CA LEU A 72 -17.66 -3.22 5.80
C LEU A 72 -16.79 -2.92 4.58
N GLY A 73 -15.50 -2.63 4.83
CA GLY A 73 -14.55 -2.36 3.77
C GLY A 73 -13.22 -1.79 4.24
N GLY A 74 -12.47 -1.24 3.29
CA GLY A 74 -11.22 -0.51 3.52
C GLY A 74 -11.41 0.93 4.00
N SER A 75 -10.34 1.72 3.91
CA SER A 75 -10.29 3.15 4.24
C SER A 75 -11.27 3.99 3.41
N ALA A 76 -11.47 3.64 2.14
CA ALA A 76 -12.48 4.23 1.28
C ALA A 76 -13.91 4.03 1.82
N SER A 77 -14.22 2.84 2.36
CA SER A 77 -15.52 2.59 3.01
C SER A 77 -15.65 3.30 4.35
N LEU A 78 -14.55 3.50 5.06
CA LEU A 78 -14.52 4.30 6.29
C LEU A 78 -14.84 5.78 6.01
N GLY A 79 -14.64 6.24 4.77
CA GLY A 79 -14.80 7.64 4.36
C GLY A 79 -13.56 8.49 4.54
N TRP A 80 -12.39 7.88 4.73
CA TRP A 80 -11.12 8.63 4.69
C TRP A 80 -10.97 9.30 3.32
N PRO A 81 -10.38 10.51 3.20
CA PRO A 81 -9.87 11.39 4.27
C PRO A 81 -10.92 12.34 4.86
N HIS A 82 -12.18 12.20 4.46
CA HIS A 82 -13.25 13.10 4.88
C HIS A 82 -13.69 12.83 6.32
N ALA A 83 -14.46 13.76 6.87
CA ALA A 83 -15.22 13.51 8.09
C ALA A 83 -16.21 12.35 7.85
N PHE A 84 -16.52 11.59 8.90
CA PHE A 84 -17.44 10.44 8.80
C PHE A 84 -18.82 10.79 8.23
N THR A 85 -19.26 12.04 8.45
CA THR A 85 -20.51 12.61 7.94
C THR A 85 -20.52 12.84 6.43
N ARG A 86 -19.44 12.45 5.74
CA ARG A 86 -19.25 12.59 4.29
C ARG A 86 -18.94 11.25 3.62
N SER A 87 -19.11 10.14 4.35
CA SER A 87 -18.89 8.79 3.85
C SER A 87 -20.17 8.22 3.22
N TYR A 88 -20.06 7.30 2.26
CA TYR A 88 -21.24 6.65 1.67
C TYR A 88 -22.14 5.97 2.72
N PRO A 89 -21.64 5.34 3.81
CA PRO A 89 -22.53 4.77 4.83
C PRO A 89 -23.33 5.86 5.57
N TYR A 90 -22.76 7.04 5.76
CA TYR A 90 -23.48 8.17 6.34
C TYR A 90 -24.56 8.69 5.38
N PHE A 91 -24.25 8.89 4.09
CA PHE A 91 -25.28 9.29 3.13
C PHE A 91 -26.37 8.23 2.99
N LEU A 92 -26.00 6.95 3.02
CA LEU A 92 -26.96 5.85 3.05
C LEU A 92 -27.88 5.93 4.26
N GLN A 93 -27.35 6.20 5.46
CA GLN A 93 -28.17 6.45 6.65
C GLN A 93 -29.22 7.55 6.39
N ARG A 94 -28.79 8.70 5.85
CA ARG A 94 -29.68 9.85 5.58
C ARG A 94 -30.75 9.51 4.54
N LYS A 95 -30.43 8.73 3.52
CA LYS A 95 -31.38 8.28 2.50
C LYS A 95 -32.37 7.26 3.07
N LEU A 96 -31.89 6.28 3.84
CA LEU A 96 -32.73 5.28 4.49
C LEU A 96 -33.67 5.91 5.53
N GLU A 97 -33.25 6.93 6.28
CA GLU A 97 -34.13 7.66 7.22
C GLU A 97 -35.36 8.26 6.52
N LYS A 98 -35.19 8.73 5.27
CA LYS A 98 -36.29 9.26 4.45
C LYS A 98 -37.18 8.12 3.91
N LEU A 99 -36.56 7.03 3.44
CA LEU A 99 -37.26 5.89 2.85
C LEU A 99 -37.99 5.03 3.89
N LEU A 100 -37.46 4.95 5.10
CA LEU A 100 -37.90 4.04 6.16
C LEU A 100 -38.28 4.81 7.45
N PRO A 101 -39.20 5.79 7.39
CA PRO A 101 -39.49 6.68 8.52
C PRO A 101 -40.06 5.93 9.74
N THR A 102 -40.59 4.72 9.55
CA THR A 102 -41.15 3.88 10.63
C THR A 102 -40.23 2.74 11.04
N ARG A 103 -39.04 2.58 10.43
CA ARG A 103 -38.14 1.44 10.70
C ARG A 103 -36.81 1.82 11.35
N ASN A 104 -36.67 3.06 11.83
CA ASN A 104 -35.48 3.54 12.56
C ASN A 104 -34.14 2.93 12.03
N PRO A 105 -33.76 3.23 10.78
CA PRO A 105 -32.58 2.61 10.18
C PRO A 105 -31.32 2.98 10.96
N GLU A 106 -30.42 2.01 11.14
CA GLU A 106 -29.11 2.18 11.77
C GLU A 106 -28.00 1.62 10.88
N VAL A 107 -27.26 2.51 10.22
CA VAL A 107 -26.11 2.16 9.38
C VAL A 107 -24.83 2.28 10.18
N HIS A 108 -24.18 1.14 10.43
CA HIS A 108 -22.93 1.04 11.17
C HIS A 108 -21.76 0.92 10.21
N ASN A 109 -20.93 1.97 10.13
CA ASN A 109 -19.72 1.97 9.31
C ASN A 109 -18.59 1.23 10.04
N LEU A 110 -18.16 0.12 9.43
CA LEU A 110 -17.10 -0.77 9.92
C LEU A 110 -15.90 -0.81 8.96
N GLY A 111 -15.71 0.25 8.16
CA GLY A 111 -14.52 0.43 7.34
C GLY A 111 -13.25 0.51 8.19
N GLY A 112 -12.17 -0.11 7.73
CA GLY A 112 -10.88 -0.13 8.41
C GLY A 112 -9.76 0.43 7.54
N MET A 113 -8.89 1.24 8.13
CA MET A 113 -7.71 1.73 7.42
C MET A 113 -6.82 0.58 7.00
N MET A 114 -6.43 0.58 5.72
CA MET A 114 -5.55 -0.44 5.12
C MET A 114 -6.10 -1.88 5.26
N PHE A 115 -7.41 -2.07 5.34
CA PHE A 115 -8.00 -3.41 5.41
C PHE A 115 -8.01 -4.08 4.03
N PRO A 116 -7.28 -5.20 3.85
CA PRO A 116 -7.61 -6.19 2.84
C PRO A 116 -8.82 -7.03 3.27
N THR A 117 -9.37 -7.78 2.32
CA THR A 117 -10.64 -8.50 2.47
C THR A 117 -10.59 -9.59 3.52
N TYR A 118 -9.43 -10.18 3.82
CA TYR A 118 -9.33 -11.16 4.91
C TYR A 118 -9.58 -10.52 6.29
N LYS A 119 -9.12 -9.27 6.52
CA LYS A 119 -9.41 -8.52 7.75
C LYS A 119 -10.89 -8.15 7.82
N VAL A 120 -11.47 -7.75 6.69
CA VAL A 120 -12.92 -7.53 6.55
C VAL A 120 -13.70 -8.79 6.92
N ARG A 121 -13.30 -9.95 6.41
CA ARG A 121 -13.96 -11.23 6.69
C ARG A 121 -13.89 -11.62 8.16
N ILE A 122 -12.75 -11.40 8.82
CA ILE A 122 -12.68 -11.72 10.25
C ILE A 122 -13.67 -10.86 11.05
N LEU A 123 -13.76 -9.56 10.75
CA LEU A 123 -14.77 -8.70 11.39
C LEU A 123 -16.18 -9.17 11.06
N PHE A 124 -16.42 -9.59 9.81
CA PHE A 124 -17.68 -10.14 9.35
C PHE A 124 -18.18 -11.33 10.19
N GLU A 125 -17.29 -12.24 10.59
CA GLU A 125 -17.65 -13.44 11.37
C GLU A 125 -18.27 -13.14 12.73
N GLU A 126 -17.99 -11.97 13.31
CA GLU A 126 -18.64 -11.50 14.53
C GLU A 126 -19.95 -10.75 14.23
N ILE A 127 -19.95 -9.86 13.24
CA ILE A 127 -21.10 -8.97 13.00
C ILE A 127 -22.34 -9.68 12.46
N ILE A 128 -22.16 -10.82 11.78
CA ILE A 128 -23.30 -11.61 11.28
C ILE A 128 -24.17 -12.14 12.43
N GLU A 129 -23.63 -12.20 13.65
CA GLU A 129 -24.37 -12.61 14.85
C GLU A 129 -25.24 -11.51 15.46
N TYR A 130 -25.10 -10.26 15.00
CA TYR A 130 -25.78 -9.09 15.57
C TYR A 130 -27.07 -8.71 14.85
N GLU A 131 -27.77 -9.71 14.32
CA GLU A 131 -29.09 -9.58 13.70
C GLU A 131 -29.16 -8.49 12.58
N PRO A 132 -28.22 -8.47 11.62
CA PRO A 132 -28.28 -7.56 10.49
C PRO A 132 -29.51 -7.79 9.63
N ASP A 133 -30.13 -6.71 9.15
CA ASP A 133 -31.08 -6.75 8.03
C ASP A 133 -30.38 -6.61 6.67
N LEU A 134 -29.18 -6.05 6.66
CA LEU A 134 -28.40 -5.82 5.44
C LEU A 134 -26.90 -5.75 5.77
N ILE A 135 -26.08 -6.37 4.93
CA ILE A 135 -24.62 -6.22 4.95
C ILE A 135 -24.16 -5.69 3.60
N LEU A 136 -23.25 -4.72 3.63
CA LEU A 136 -22.56 -4.17 2.45
C LEU A 136 -21.06 -4.48 2.53
N ILE A 137 -20.48 -4.93 1.42
CA ILE A 137 -19.03 -5.17 1.31
C ILE A 137 -18.46 -4.30 0.20
N TYR A 138 -17.66 -3.30 0.58
CA TYR A 138 -16.89 -2.42 -0.32
C TYR A 138 -15.40 -2.67 -0.09
N ALA A 139 -14.84 -3.69 -0.75
CA ALA A 139 -13.48 -4.17 -0.50
C ALA A 139 -12.79 -4.68 -1.77
N GLY A 140 -11.46 -4.55 -1.82
CA GLY A 140 -10.62 -4.90 -2.98
C GLY A 140 -9.35 -4.05 -3.08
N ASN A 141 -9.37 -2.87 -2.46
CA ASN A 141 -8.13 -2.13 -2.18
C ASN A 141 -7.34 -2.86 -1.09
N ASN A 142 -6.03 -2.64 -1.05
CA ASN A 142 -5.11 -3.13 -0.01
C ASN A 142 -4.75 -4.63 -0.04
N GLU A 143 -5.20 -5.44 -1.01
CA GLU A 143 -4.96 -6.90 -1.02
C GLU A 143 -3.48 -7.29 -1.04
N PHE A 144 -2.60 -6.38 -1.46
CA PHE A 144 -1.15 -6.59 -1.54
C PHE A 144 -0.35 -5.88 -0.43
N LEU A 145 -1.00 -5.19 0.51
CA LEU A 145 -0.27 -4.45 1.56
C LEU A 145 0.39 -5.36 2.60
N ASP A 146 -0.22 -6.50 2.92
CA ASP A 146 0.30 -7.49 3.88
C ASP A 146 1.12 -8.57 3.14
N ASP A 147 2.21 -8.19 2.48
CA ASP A 147 3.03 -9.07 1.63
C ASP A 147 3.65 -10.25 2.39
N ALA A 148 4.00 -10.06 3.67
CA ALA A 148 4.49 -11.11 4.58
C ALA A 148 3.52 -12.32 4.71
N LEU A 149 2.23 -12.13 4.44
CA LEU A 149 1.28 -13.23 4.40
C LEU A 149 1.64 -14.27 3.33
N TYR A 150 2.25 -13.83 2.22
CA TYR A 150 2.51 -14.64 1.03
C TYR A 150 3.99 -15.06 0.89
N LEU A 151 4.95 -14.33 1.47
CA LEU A 151 6.38 -14.45 1.13
C LEU A 151 7.24 -15.47 1.89
N GLU A 152 6.90 -15.90 3.12
CA GLU A 152 7.88 -16.68 3.92
C GLU A 152 7.98 -18.20 3.59
N ASN A 153 9.10 -18.58 2.97
CA ASN A 153 9.81 -19.84 3.18
C ASN A 153 10.79 -19.66 4.35
N SER A 154 10.48 -20.18 5.53
CA SER A 154 11.52 -20.61 6.48
C SER A 154 11.49 -22.13 6.54
N GLU A 155 12.63 -22.73 6.21
CA GLU A 155 12.96 -24.17 6.17
C GLU A 155 12.04 -25.07 7.04
N PRO A 156 11.42 -26.13 6.47
CA PRO A 156 10.78 -27.15 7.27
C PRO A 156 11.87 -27.86 8.10
N SER A 157 11.84 -27.70 9.43
CA SER A 157 12.71 -28.46 10.32
C SER A 157 12.60 -29.95 10.01
N ALA A 158 13.73 -30.62 9.76
CA ALA A 158 13.88 -31.96 9.18
C ALA A 158 13.28 -33.15 9.98
N THR A 159 12.27 -32.95 10.82
CA THR A 159 11.64 -34.01 11.65
C THR A 159 10.16 -34.22 11.39
N THR A 160 9.59 -33.72 10.29
CA THR A 160 8.18 -34.05 9.94
C THR A 160 7.99 -34.28 8.44
N MET A 161 8.70 -35.27 7.90
CA MET A 161 8.25 -35.96 6.69
C MET A 161 7.23 -37.04 7.07
N GLU A 162 5.95 -36.67 7.13
CA GLU A 162 4.87 -37.63 6.90
C GLU A 162 3.97 -37.12 5.79
N VAL A 163 3.92 -37.91 4.72
CA VAL A 163 3.09 -37.71 3.54
C VAL A 163 1.61 -37.72 3.96
N SER A 164 0.97 -36.54 3.97
CA SER A 164 -0.47 -36.42 4.04
C SER A 164 -0.90 -35.24 3.18
N ALA A 165 -1.81 -35.50 2.23
CA ALA A 165 -2.35 -34.55 1.28
C ALA A 165 -3.10 -33.39 1.98
N LYS A 166 -2.37 -32.37 2.43
CA LYS A 166 -2.90 -31.10 2.93
C LYS A 166 -2.50 -29.97 1.99
N PRO A 167 -3.38 -28.99 1.71
CA PRO A 167 -3.00 -27.80 0.93
C PRO A 167 -1.93 -26.99 1.70
N PRO A 168 -0.98 -26.35 1.01
CA PRO A 168 -0.04 -25.43 1.66
C PRO A 168 -0.82 -24.19 2.16
N LEU A 169 -0.35 -23.54 3.23
CA LEU A 169 -0.82 -22.25 3.80
C LEU A 169 -1.75 -22.25 5.04
N GLN A 170 -1.67 -23.25 5.92
CA GLN A 170 -2.32 -23.15 7.23
C GLN A 170 -1.46 -22.35 8.25
N ARG A 171 -1.43 -21.00 8.16
CA ARG A 171 -0.58 -20.11 9.01
C ARG A 171 -1.31 -19.58 10.26
N ARG A 172 -0.61 -19.52 11.41
CA ARG A 172 -1.11 -19.03 12.72
C ARG A 172 -1.17 -17.49 12.75
N ALA A 173 -2.36 -16.91 12.74
CA ALA A 173 -2.58 -15.47 12.78
C ALA A 173 -2.74 -14.87 14.20
N ASP A 174 -2.39 -15.61 15.26
CA ASP A 174 -2.42 -15.11 16.65
C ASP A 174 -1.49 -13.89 16.86
N SER A 175 -0.47 -13.73 16.01
CA SER A 175 0.46 -12.58 15.96
C SER A 175 0.03 -11.46 15.00
N PHE A 176 -0.98 -11.66 14.14
CA PHE A 176 -1.38 -10.73 13.07
C PHE A 176 -2.48 -9.73 13.48
N PHE A 177 -3.15 -9.96 14.61
CA PHE A 177 -4.05 -8.95 15.22
C PHE A 177 -3.35 -7.93 16.10
N GLY A 178 -2.17 -8.27 16.61
CA GLY A 178 -1.19 -7.23 16.85
C GLY A 178 -0.68 -6.87 15.48
N MET A 179 -0.84 -5.63 15.03
CA MET A 179 0.00 -5.15 13.95
C MET A 179 1.45 -5.38 14.37
N ASP A 180 2.09 -6.46 13.91
CA ASP A 180 3.51 -6.33 13.75
C ASP A 180 3.67 -5.31 12.65
N ARG A 181 4.05 -4.09 13.04
CA ARG A 181 4.29 -2.93 12.16
C ARG A 181 5.28 -3.29 11.04
N ARG A 182 5.96 -4.43 11.16
CA ARG A 182 6.84 -5.09 10.19
C ARG A 182 6.15 -5.85 9.04
N SER A 183 4.83 -6.08 9.09
CA SER A 183 4.11 -6.90 8.07
C SER A 183 3.41 -6.10 6.97
N ILE A 184 3.20 -4.79 7.17
CA ILE A 184 2.70 -3.90 6.12
C ILE A 184 3.93 -3.41 5.36
N SER A 185 4.01 -3.74 4.08
CA SER A 185 5.06 -3.23 3.21
C SER A 185 4.82 -1.74 3.01
N TRP A 186 5.74 -0.89 3.46
CA TRP A 186 5.69 0.55 3.14
C TRP A 186 6.65 0.91 2.01
N SER A 187 7.10 -0.10 1.28
CA SER A 187 8.06 0.05 0.20
C SER A 187 7.37 0.52 -1.08
N PHE A 188 6.63 1.64 -1.02
CA PHE A 188 5.96 2.26 -2.18
C PHE A 188 6.90 2.65 -3.32
N HIS A 189 8.20 2.50 -3.12
CA HIS A 189 9.29 2.78 -4.04
C HIS A 189 9.97 1.51 -4.58
N LYS A 190 9.52 0.32 -4.17
CA LYS A 190 10.04 -0.98 -4.63
C LYS A 190 8.90 -1.88 -5.09
N PRO A 191 9.17 -2.75 -6.06
CA PRO A 191 8.18 -3.74 -6.49
C PRO A 191 7.69 -4.55 -5.30
N ASN A 192 6.39 -4.80 -5.27
CA ASN A 192 5.79 -5.71 -4.31
C ASN A 192 6.13 -7.15 -4.76
N PRO A 193 6.83 -7.93 -3.95
CA PRO A 193 7.28 -9.26 -4.36
C PRO A 193 6.13 -10.25 -4.60
N VAL A 194 4.95 -10.02 -4.00
CA VAL A 194 3.72 -10.81 -4.28
C VAL A 194 3.18 -10.52 -5.68
N TRP A 195 3.39 -9.29 -6.18
CA TRP A 195 3.02 -8.93 -7.54
C TRP A 195 4.04 -9.44 -8.56
N GLU A 196 5.33 -9.46 -8.21
CA GLU A 196 6.38 -9.93 -9.11
C GLU A 196 6.32 -11.44 -9.38
N ASP A 197 5.90 -12.22 -8.38
CA ASP A 197 5.72 -13.67 -8.48
C ASP A 197 4.30 -14.02 -8.96
N PRO A 198 4.13 -14.57 -10.18
CA PRO A 198 2.81 -14.91 -10.72
C PRO A 198 2.03 -15.92 -9.88
N GLU A 199 2.72 -16.83 -9.17
CA GLU A 199 2.07 -17.81 -8.30
C GLU A 199 1.53 -17.14 -7.03
N GLN A 200 2.30 -16.22 -6.45
CA GLN A 200 1.86 -15.46 -5.28
C GLN A 200 0.74 -14.48 -5.65
N PHE A 201 0.82 -13.80 -6.80
CA PHE A 201 -0.26 -12.95 -7.30
C PHE A 201 -1.55 -13.75 -7.48
N SER A 202 -1.47 -14.92 -8.10
CA SER A 202 -2.60 -15.84 -8.26
C SER A 202 -3.17 -16.28 -6.90
N THR A 203 -2.30 -16.55 -5.93
CA THR A 203 -2.69 -16.90 -4.56
C THR A 203 -3.41 -15.75 -3.86
N ALA A 204 -2.93 -14.51 -3.98
CA ALA A 204 -3.57 -13.33 -3.41
C ALA A 204 -4.97 -13.10 -4.02
N ARG A 205 -5.09 -13.22 -5.35
CA ARG A 205 -6.39 -13.15 -6.04
C ARG A 205 -7.33 -14.27 -5.61
N ALA A 206 -6.86 -15.50 -5.50
CA ALA A 206 -7.66 -16.64 -5.04
C ALA A 206 -8.12 -16.46 -3.58
N HIS A 207 -7.26 -15.90 -2.73
CA HIS A 207 -7.60 -15.56 -1.35
C HIS A 207 -8.67 -14.47 -1.27
N TYR A 208 -8.55 -13.40 -2.07
CA TYR A 208 -9.56 -12.36 -2.19
C TYR A 208 -10.93 -12.95 -2.56
N ARG A 209 -10.99 -13.74 -3.64
CA ARG A 209 -12.21 -14.44 -4.07
C ARG A 209 -12.78 -15.34 -2.99
N HIS A 210 -11.95 -16.16 -2.37
CA HIS A 210 -12.36 -17.07 -1.31
C HIS A 210 -13.05 -16.32 -0.16
N ASN A 211 -12.54 -15.15 0.22
CA ASN A 211 -13.13 -14.36 1.30
C ASN A 211 -14.49 -13.78 0.92
N LEU A 212 -14.66 -13.25 -0.29
CA LEU A 212 -15.97 -12.79 -0.78
C LEU A 212 -16.99 -13.93 -0.79
N GLU A 213 -16.60 -15.08 -1.33
CA GLU A 213 -17.44 -16.28 -1.40
C GLU A 213 -17.84 -16.79 -0.02
N ALA A 214 -16.92 -16.79 0.94
CA ALA A 214 -17.19 -17.23 2.30
C ALA A 214 -18.21 -16.31 2.99
N MET A 215 -18.06 -15.00 2.87
CA MET A 215 -19.01 -14.02 3.41
C MET A 215 -20.39 -14.18 2.75
N ALA A 216 -20.43 -14.31 1.42
CA ALA A 216 -21.66 -14.56 0.66
C ALA A 216 -22.41 -15.82 1.12
N ARG A 217 -21.72 -16.96 1.22
CA ARG A 217 -22.33 -18.22 1.66
C ARG A 217 -22.81 -18.15 3.11
N ALA A 218 -22.07 -17.45 3.98
CA ALA A 218 -22.48 -17.24 5.36
C ALA A 218 -23.77 -16.41 5.46
N CYS A 219 -23.88 -15.33 4.68
CA CYS A 219 -25.10 -14.52 4.55
C CYS A 219 -26.29 -15.35 4.05
N GLN A 220 -26.11 -16.12 2.97
CA GLN A 220 -27.16 -17.01 2.43
C GLN A 220 -27.64 -18.02 3.47
N LYS A 221 -26.72 -18.66 4.19
CA LYS A 221 -27.04 -19.60 5.26
C LYS A 221 -27.80 -18.94 6.42
N ALA A 222 -27.46 -17.70 6.74
CA ALA A 222 -28.11 -16.93 7.80
C ALA A 222 -29.42 -16.27 7.37
N GLY A 223 -29.74 -16.28 6.06
CA GLY A 223 -30.88 -15.53 5.52
C GLY A 223 -30.71 -14.01 5.60
N VAL A 224 -29.46 -13.52 5.64
CA VAL A 224 -29.13 -12.10 5.73
C VAL A 224 -28.83 -11.57 4.32
N PRO A 225 -29.55 -10.54 3.82
CA PRO A 225 -29.22 -9.87 2.57
C PRO A 225 -27.79 -9.32 2.55
N LEU A 226 -27.08 -9.58 1.45
CA LEU A 226 -25.72 -9.12 1.19
C LEU A 226 -25.69 -8.37 -0.15
N LEU A 227 -25.06 -7.21 -0.18
CA LEU A 227 -24.69 -6.51 -1.41
C LEU A 227 -23.16 -6.44 -1.51
N LEU A 228 -22.63 -6.87 -2.66
CA LEU A 228 -21.24 -6.67 -3.02
C LEU A 228 -21.11 -5.37 -3.83
N LEU A 229 -20.17 -4.51 -3.46
CA LEU A 229 -19.91 -3.24 -4.14
C LEU A 229 -18.55 -3.32 -4.85
N THR A 230 -18.53 -3.00 -6.13
CA THR A 230 -17.27 -2.75 -6.88
C THR A 230 -16.59 -1.49 -6.36
N VAL A 231 -15.27 -1.39 -6.48
CA VAL A 231 -14.52 -0.22 -6.00
C VAL A 231 -13.79 0.48 -7.17
N PRO A 232 -13.97 1.80 -7.36
CA PRO A 232 -13.28 2.56 -8.40
C PRO A 232 -11.79 2.73 -8.08
N ALA A 233 -11.00 3.03 -9.11
CA ALA A 233 -9.59 3.39 -9.01
C ALA A 233 -9.34 4.67 -9.79
N ASN A 234 -8.47 5.55 -9.26
CA ASN A 234 -8.11 6.79 -9.94
C ASN A 234 -7.07 6.47 -11.02
N LEU A 235 -7.45 6.68 -12.27
CA LEU A 235 -6.61 6.47 -13.45
C LEU A 235 -5.62 7.61 -13.67
N GLU A 236 -5.88 8.80 -13.12
CA GLU A 236 -4.98 9.95 -13.17
C GLU A 236 -3.89 9.91 -12.09
N TRP A 237 -3.98 8.98 -11.14
CA TRP A 237 -2.93 8.74 -10.16
C TRP A 237 -1.76 7.97 -10.78
N LYS A 238 -0.56 8.56 -10.73
CA LYS A 238 0.65 8.00 -11.33
C LYS A 238 1.05 6.67 -10.65
N PRO A 239 1.46 5.64 -11.42
CA PRO A 239 1.98 4.39 -10.84
C PRO A 239 3.11 4.65 -9.86
N ASN A 240 3.09 3.95 -8.72
CA ASN A 240 4.10 4.13 -7.68
C ASN A 240 5.43 3.48 -8.05
N VAL A 241 5.37 2.29 -8.67
CA VAL A 241 6.56 1.54 -9.05
C VAL A 241 6.44 1.04 -10.48
N SER A 242 7.43 1.38 -11.29
CA SER A 242 7.54 0.92 -12.68
C SER A 242 8.76 0.03 -12.83
N VAL A 243 8.56 -1.16 -13.39
CA VAL A 243 9.63 -2.12 -13.68
C VAL A 243 9.66 -2.44 -15.16
N HIS A 244 10.86 -2.68 -15.67
CA HIS A 244 11.03 -3.28 -17.00
C HIS A 244 10.81 -4.79 -16.95
N GLU A 245 10.77 -5.39 -18.12
CA GLU A 245 10.91 -6.82 -18.30
C GLU A 245 12.19 -7.33 -17.64
N PRO A 246 12.18 -8.52 -16.99
CA PRO A 246 13.38 -9.10 -16.39
C PRO A 246 14.56 -9.25 -17.36
N GLU A 247 14.29 -9.41 -18.65
CA GLU A 247 15.29 -9.63 -19.71
C GLU A 247 15.23 -8.56 -20.81
N ILE A 248 15.04 -7.29 -20.45
CA ILE A 248 15.09 -6.19 -21.44
C ILE A 248 16.48 -6.09 -22.08
N SER A 249 16.56 -6.07 -23.42
CA SER A 249 17.85 -5.93 -24.11
C SER A 249 18.41 -4.50 -23.98
N PRO A 250 19.74 -4.30 -24.01
CA PRO A 250 20.34 -2.96 -23.99
C PRO A 250 19.79 -2.04 -25.08
N SER A 251 19.60 -2.56 -26.30
CA SER A 251 19.01 -1.79 -27.40
C SER A 251 17.56 -1.36 -27.16
N GLN A 252 16.75 -2.20 -26.51
CA GLN A 252 15.38 -1.84 -26.13
C GLN A 252 15.39 -0.80 -25.02
N LEU A 253 16.27 -0.96 -24.02
CA LEU A 253 16.41 0.00 -22.94
C LEU A 253 16.84 1.37 -23.45
N ASP A 254 17.79 1.43 -24.38
CA ASP A 254 18.23 2.70 -25.00
C ASP A 254 17.13 3.35 -25.83
N LEU A 255 16.37 2.54 -26.59
CA LEU A 255 15.22 3.02 -27.34
C LEU A 255 14.14 3.57 -26.41
N TRP A 256 13.84 2.85 -25.32
CA TRP A 256 12.91 3.28 -24.29
C TRP A 256 13.37 4.60 -23.68
N LYS A 257 14.61 4.72 -23.19
CA LYS A 257 15.15 5.94 -22.57
C LYS A 257 14.99 7.15 -23.49
N LYS A 258 15.42 7.00 -24.75
CA LYS A 258 15.34 8.07 -25.76
C LYS A 258 13.90 8.54 -25.98
N ASN A 259 12.99 7.61 -26.24
CA ASN A 259 11.61 7.93 -26.58
C ASN A 259 10.81 8.41 -25.37
N TYR A 260 11.08 7.85 -24.20
CA TYR A 260 10.46 8.26 -22.95
C TYR A 260 10.79 9.72 -22.62
N ALA A 261 12.08 10.08 -22.59
CA ALA A 261 12.51 11.44 -22.30
C ALA A 261 12.00 12.44 -23.35
N ALA A 262 12.09 12.09 -24.64
CA ALA A 262 11.58 12.96 -25.71
C ALA A 262 10.04 13.12 -25.64
N GLY A 263 9.31 12.03 -25.40
CA GLY A 263 7.85 12.05 -25.31
C GLY A 263 7.37 12.83 -24.09
N TRP A 264 8.07 12.72 -22.96
CA TRP A 264 7.78 13.51 -21.78
C TRP A 264 7.99 15.02 -22.02
N ARG A 265 9.05 15.43 -22.72
CA ARG A 265 9.26 16.84 -23.09
C ARG A 265 8.16 17.40 -23.99
N GLU A 266 7.72 16.62 -24.96
CA GLU A 266 6.60 17.02 -25.83
C GLU A 266 5.29 17.10 -25.02
N LEU A 267 5.11 16.25 -24.01
CA LEU A 267 3.95 16.29 -23.10
C LEU A 267 3.95 17.59 -22.27
N GLU A 268 5.08 17.94 -21.67
CA GLU A 268 5.25 19.20 -20.91
C GLU A 268 5.09 20.44 -21.79
N ALA A 269 5.48 20.35 -23.06
CA ALA A 269 5.25 21.41 -24.04
C ALA A 269 3.82 21.42 -24.62
N GLU A 270 2.90 20.63 -24.05
CA GLU A 270 1.49 20.46 -24.49
C GLU A 270 1.34 20.04 -25.96
N ARG A 271 2.38 19.42 -26.54
CA ARG A 271 2.38 18.87 -27.90
C ARG A 271 1.91 17.43 -27.89
N PHE A 272 0.65 17.27 -27.50
CA PHE A 272 0.05 15.99 -27.11
C PHE A 272 0.16 14.87 -28.15
N GLU A 273 -0.06 15.15 -29.44
CA GLU A 273 0.06 14.13 -30.49
C GLU A 273 1.51 13.67 -30.71
N ALA A 274 2.47 14.60 -30.64
CA ALA A 274 3.90 14.26 -30.73
C ALA A 274 4.34 13.44 -29.51
N ALA A 275 3.89 13.85 -28.31
CA ALA A 275 4.11 13.15 -27.07
C ALA A 275 3.55 11.71 -27.13
N ALA A 276 2.30 11.54 -27.56
CA ALA A 276 1.67 10.24 -27.69
C ALA A 276 2.45 9.32 -28.65
N GLY A 277 2.91 9.82 -29.80
CA GLY A 277 3.71 9.05 -30.74
C GLY A 277 5.06 8.57 -30.19
N LEU A 278 5.73 9.40 -29.38
CA LEU A 278 7.00 9.05 -28.74
C LEU A 278 6.79 8.10 -27.55
N LEU A 279 5.80 8.38 -26.70
CA LEU A 279 5.47 7.56 -25.54
C LEU A 279 4.95 6.18 -25.96
N GLN A 280 4.23 6.06 -27.07
CA GLN A 280 3.87 4.77 -27.65
C GLN A 280 5.12 3.96 -28.02
N GLN A 281 6.12 4.58 -28.66
CA GLN A 281 7.38 3.89 -28.97
C GLN A 281 8.16 3.50 -27.70
N ALA A 282 8.05 4.28 -26.63
CA ALA A 282 8.60 3.89 -25.33
C ALA A 282 7.85 2.67 -24.76
N CYS A 283 6.52 2.69 -24.75
CA CYS A 283 5.69 1.55 -24.34
C CYS A 283 5.97 0.28 -25.17
N ASP A 284 6.25 0.40 -26.46
CA ASP A 284 6.58 -0.74 -27.32
C ASP A 284 7.97 -1.32 -27.00
N ALA A 285 8.91 -0.48 -26.57
CA ALA A 285 10.27 -0.88 -26.20
C ALA A 285 10.38 -1.45 -24.77
N GLY A 286 9.57 -0.94 -23.83
CA GLY A 286 9.48 -1.37 -22.44
C GLY A 286 8.03 -1.58 -22.02
N THR A 287 7.44 -2.68 -22.48
CA THR A 287 6.01 -3.00 -22.36
C THR A 287 5.49 -3.11 -20.93
N ARG A 288 6.33 -3.42 -19.95
CA ARG A 288 5.97 -3.51 -18.53
C ARG A 288 6.15 -2.22 -17.74
N TYR A 289 6.76 -1.18 -18.31
CA TYR A 289 7.07 0.04 -17.58
C TYR A 289 5.83 0.92 -17.40
N ALA A 290 5.17 0.80 -16.24
CA ALA A 290 3.86 1.40 -15.96
C ALA A 290 3.78 2.91 -16.20
N GLU A 291 4.80 3.68 -15.77
CA GLU A 291 4.84 5.13 -15.92
C GLU A 291 4.86 5.58 -17.40
N SER A 292 5.43 4.79 -18.31
CA SER A 292 5.36 5.10 -19.75
C SER A 292 3.92 5.00 -20.28
N TRP A 293 3.17 3.99 -19.84
CA TRP A 293 1.75 3.85 -20.18
C TRP A 293 0.91 4.96 -19.56
N PHE A 294 1.24 5.38 -18.34
CA PHE A 294 0.57 6.50 -17.68
C PHE A 294 0.72 7.79 -18.49
N TYR A 295 1.95 8.18 -18.85
CA TYR A 295 2.15 9.38 -19.64
C TYR A 295 1.61 9.27 -21.07
N LEU A 296 1.64 8.08 -21.68
CA LEU A 296 0.94 7.84 -22.94
C LEU A 296 -0.56 8.14 -22.78
N GLY A 297 -1.18 7.65 -21.71
CA GLY A 297 -2.56 7.97 -21.36
C GLY A 297 -2.81 9.47 -21.20
N ARG A 298 -1.96 10.18 -20.46
CA ARG A 298 -2.05 11.64 -20.30
C ARG A 298 -1.88 12.39 -21.62
N ALA A 299 -0.96 11.97 -22.48
CA ALA A 299 -0.76 12.55 -23.81
C ALA A 299 -1.99 12.31 -24.71
N LEU A 300 -2.53 11.10 -24.73
CA LEU A 300 -3.75 10.77 -25.48
C LEU A 300 -4.97 11.54 -24.96
N GLN A 301 -5.08 11.75 -23.64
CA GLN A 301 -6.12 12.55 -23.02
C GLN A 301 -6.03 14.02 -23.47
N GLY A 302 -4.82 14.61 -23.45
CA GLY A 302 -4.58 15.96 -23.97
C GLY A 302 -4.83 16.09 -25.48
N ALA A 303 -4.62 15.02 -26.25
CA ALA A 303 -4.95 14.95 -27.67
C ALA A 303 -6.45 14.71 -27.96
N GLY A 304 -7.29 14.53 -26.93
CA GLY A 304 -8.73 14.25 -27.08
C GLY A 304 -9.07 12.80 -27.48
N ARG A 305 -8.10 11.88 -27.42
CA ARG A 305 -8.26 10.45 -27.76
C ARG A 305 -8.64 9.63 -26.53
N TYR A 306 -9.78 9.97 -25.92
CA TYR A 306 -10.14 9.53 -24.57
C TYR A 306 -10.27 8.01 -24.38
N GLN A 307 -10.80 7.29 -25.37
CA GLN A 307 -10.92 5.83 -25.27
C GLN A 307 -9.54 5.15 -25.22
N GLU A 308 -8.60 5.62 -26.03
CA GLU A 308 -7.22 5.10 -26.06
C GLU A 308 -6.45 5.55 -24.81
N ALA A 309 -6.70 6.78 -24.34
CA ALA A 309 -6.16 7.28 -23.08
C ALA A 309 -6.59 6.38 -21.92
N LYS A 310 -7.89 6.06 -21.81
CA LYS A 310 -8.41 5.16 -20.78
C LYS A 310 -7.70 3.81 -20.80
N GLN A 311 -7.58 3.19 -21.99
CA GLN A 311 -6.89 1.90 -22.13
C GLN A 311 -5.42 1.96 -21.68
N ALA A 312 -4.70 3.04 -22.02
CA ALA A 312 -3.32 3.23 -21.60
C ALA A 312 -3.21 3.44 -20.08
N LEU A 313 -4.11 4.21 -19.47
CA LEU A 313 -4.13 4.45 -18.02
C LEU A 313 -4.53 3.20 -17.22
N GLU A 314 -5.51 2.43 -17.69
CA GLU A 314 -5.87 1.12 -17.12
C GLU A 314 -4.68 0.16 -17.20
N LYS A 315 -3.96 0.16 -18.32
CA LYS A 315 -2.74 -0.64 -18.45
C LYS A 315 -1.64 -0.19 -17.48
N ALA A 316 -1.48 1.12 -17.27
CA ALA A 316 -0.56 1.65 -16.28
C ALA A 316 -0.94 1.22 -14.85
N LEU A 317 -2.23 1.23 -14.51
CA LEU A 317 -2.76 0.72 -13.25
C LEU A 317 -2.42 -0.77 -13.04
N TYR A 318 -2.64 -1.62 -14.05
CA TYR A 318 -2.34 -3.05 -13.95
C TYR A 318 -0.84 -3.35 -13.88
N LEU A 319 -0.01 -2.51 -14.47
CA LEU A 319 1.45 -2.65 -14.50
C LEU A 319 2.15 -2.03 -13.29
N ASP A 320 1.45 -1.28 -12.45
CA ASP A 320 2.00 -0.73 -11.21
C ASP A 320 2.52 -1.87 -10.33
N ALA A 321 3.84 -1.95 -10.19
CA ALA A 321 4.48 -3.06 -9.51
C ALA A 321 4.24 -3.04 -7.99
N TYR A 322 3.52 -2.05 -7.48
CA TYR A 322 3.02 -2.00 -6.12
C TYR A 322 1.49 -1.73 -6.15
N PRO A 323 0.65 -2.78 -6.28
CA PRO A 323 -0.80 -2.61 -6.48
C PRO A 323 -1.58 -2.39 -5.16
N PHE A 324 -1.79 -1.14 -4.75
CA PHE A 324 -2.71 -0.79 -3.65
C PHE A 324 -4.15 -0.50 -4.10
N ARG A 325 -4.34 -0.17 -5.38
CA ARG A 325 -5.64 0.00 -6.05
C ARG A 325 -6.26 -1.37 -6.34
N CYS A 326 -7.59 -1.46 -6.33
CA CYS A 326 -8.28 -2.70 -6.68
C CYS A 326 -8.01 -3.11 -8.13
N LEU A 327 -7.52 -4.34 -8.32
CA LEU A 327 -7.35 -4.99 -9.62
C LEU A 327 -8.43 -6.05 -9.90
N PHE A 328 -9.36 -6.25 -8.96
CA PHE A 328 -10.20 -7.45 -8.85
C PHE A 328 -11.70 -7.17 -8.95
N ASN A 329 -12.13 -6.05 -9.54
CA ASN A 329 -13.57 -5.78 -9.73
C ASN A 329 -14.27 -6.90 -10.52
N GLU A 330 -13.61 -7.45 -11.55
CA GLU A 330 -14.13 -8.61 -12.31
C GLU A 330 -14.38 -9.84 -11.42
N ASP A 331 -13.56 -10.05 -10.38
CA ASP A 331 -13.78 -11.13 -9.42
C ASP A 331 -15.01 -10.87 -8.55
N ILE A 332 -15.32 -9.60 -8.23
CA ILE A 332 -16.57 -9.23 -7.54
C ILE A 332 -17.76 -9.55 -8.43
N HIS A 333 -17.74 -9.16 -9.71
CA HIS A 333 -18.79 -9.48 -10.68
C HIS A 333 -19.01 -10.98 -10.79
N GLU A 334 -17.93 -11.77 -10.95
CA GLU A 334 -18.03 -13.21 -11.09
C GLU A 334 -18.57 -13.89 -9.83
N VAL A 335 -18.10 -13.49 -8.63
CA VAL A 335 -18.61 -14.03 -7.37
C VAL A 335 -20.08 -13.67 -7.17
N ALA A 336 -20.47 -12.42 -7.43
CA ALA A 336 -21.85 -11.96 -7.34
C ALA A 336 -22.77 -12.75 -8.27
N HIS A 337 -22.39 -12.88 -9.55
CA HIS A 337 -23.15 -13.64 -10.54
C HIS A 337 -23.27 -15.12 -10.16
N ARG A 338 -22.13 -15.78 -9.85
CA ARG A 338 -22.10 -17.23 -9.59
C ARG A 338 -22.82 -17.63 -8.31
N LEU A 339 -22.80 -16.78 -7.29
CA LEU A 339 -23.49 -17.02 -6.03
C LEU A 339 -24.87 -16.37 -5.97
N GLU A 340 -25.33 -15.73 -7.05
CA GLU A 340 -26.61 -15.00 -7.09
C GLU A 340 -26.74 -13.96 -5.94
N VAL A 341 -25.62 -13.31 -5.61
CA VAL A 341 -25.59 -12.21 -4.64
C VAL A 341 -25.79 -10.90 -5.39
N PRO A 342 -26.68 -10.01 -4.91
CA PRO A 342 -26.81 -8.68 -5.48
C PRO A 342 -25.49 -7.91 -5.58
N LEU A 343 -25.22 -7.41 -6.79
CA LEU A 343 -24.12 -6.49 -7.07
C LEU A 343 -24.64 -5.05 -7.09
N VAL A 344 -23.83 -4.13 -6.55
CA VAL A 344 -23.92 -2.69 -6.73
C VAL A 344 -22.66 -2.22 -7.46
N ASP A 345 -22.78 -1.95 -8.76
CA ASP A 345 -21.65 -1.54 -9.59
C ASP A 345 -21.33 -0.04 -9.40
N SER A 346 -20.76 0.26 -8.24
CA SER A 346 -20.38 1.62 -7.84
C SER A 346 -19.24 2.18 -8.70
N ALA A 347 -18.38 1.31 -9.24
CA ALA A 347 -17.27 1.73 -10.08
C ALA A 347 -17.81 2.18 -11.45
N ALA A 348 -18.71 1.42 -12.06
CA ALA A 348 -19.36 1.85 -13.30
C ALA A 348 -20.25 3.08 -13.09
N ALA A 349 -20.96 3.20 -11.96
CA ALA A 349 -21.75 4.39 -11.66
C ALA A 349 -20.88 5.66 -11.59
N ILE A 350 -19.70 5.57 -10.98
CA ILE A 350 -18.73 6.67 -10.94
C ILE A 350 -18.13 6.95 -12.32
N GLU A 351 -17.81 5.91 -13.10
CA GLU A 351 -17.29 6.09 -14.46
C GLU A 351 -18.31 6.80 -15.38
N GLN A 352 -19.60 6.50 -15.24
CA GLN A 352 -20.66 7.12 -16.03
C GLN A 352 -20.75 8.64 -15.86
N VAL A 353 -20.37 9.16 -14.69
CA VAL A 353 -20.36 10.60 -14.41
C VAL A 353 -18.98 11.22 -14.62
N ALA A 354 -17.95 10.40 -14.87
CA ALA A 354 -16.60 10.87 -15.09
C ALA A 354 -16.46 11.54 -16.46
N ASN A 355 -15.76 12.67 -16.50
CA ASN A 355 -15.51 13.38 -17.74
C ASN A 355 -14.77 12.48 -18.73
N ASN A 356 -15.32 12.35 -19.93
CA ASN A 356 -14.79 11.50 -21.01
C ASN A 356 -14.60 10.01 -20.63
N GLY A 357 -15.27 9.53 -19.57
CA GLY A 357 -15.18 8.13 -19.11
C GLY A 357 -13.87 7.76 -18.41
N ILE A 358 -13.07 8.75 -17.96
CA ILE A 358 -11.81 8.52 -17.23
C ILE A 358 -12.03 8.94 -15.78
N VAL A 359 -12.07 7.97 -14.87
CA VAL A 359 -12.19 8.22 -13.43
C VAL A 359 -10.90 8.84 -12.91
N GLY A 360 -10.98 10.10 -12.50
CA GLY A 360 -9.83 10.93 -12.12
C GLY A 360 -10.01 11.63 -10.78
N PHE A 361 -9.29 12.74 -10.61
CA PHE A 361 -9.33 13.55 -9.38
C PHE A 361 -10.66 14.24 -9.11
N GLU A 362 -11.52 14.35 -10.13
CA GLU A 362 -12.89 14.86 -9.98
C GLU A 362 -13.79 13.90 -9.18
N GLN A 363 -13.54 12.59 -9.27
CA GLN A 363 -14.35 11.58 -8.62
C GLN A 363 -13.67 11.02 -7.37
N LEU A 364 -12.33 10.99 -7.34
CA LEU A 364 -11.53 10.44 -6.24
C LEU A 364 -10.50 11.47 -5.77
N VAL A 365 -10.39 11.72 -4.47
CA VAL A 365 -9.45 12.73 -3.93
C VAL A 365 -7.99 12.28 -3.92
N ASP A 366 -7.76 10.99 -4.13
CA ASP A 366 -6.45 10.36 -4.28
C ASP A 366 -6.57 9.10 -5.16
N TYR A 367 -5.68 8.13 -4.99
CA TYR A 367 -5.69 6.88 -5.75
C TYR A 367 -6.99 6.04 -5.67
N VAL A 368 -7.80 6.13 -4.60
CA VAL A 368 -9.00 5.27 -4.36
C VAL A 368 -10.14 5.91 -3.58
N HIS A 369 -9.91 7.00 -2.85
CA HIS A 369 -10.88 7.54 -1.90
C HIS A 369 -11.89 8.44 -2.62
N PRO A 370 -13.20 8.15 -2.56
CA PRO A 370 -14.19 8.96 -3.25
C PRO A 370 -14.27 10.38 -2.68
N THR A 371 -14.53 11.36 -3.56
CA THR A 371 -15.00 12.70 -3.14
C THR A 371 -16.31 12.58 -2.36
N VAL A 372 -16.75 13.65 -1.71
CA VAL A 372 -18.03 13.66 -0.99
C VAL A 372 -19.18 13.47 -1.98
N ALA A 373 -19.10 14.07 -3.17
CA ALA A 373 -20.04 13.84 -4.27
C ALA A 373 -20.08 12.36 -4.70
N SER A 374 -18.92 11.73 -4.89
CA SER A 374 -18.85 10.31 -5.23
C SER A 374 -19.33 9.40 -4.08
N ASN A 375 -19.13 9.79 -2.83
CA ASN A 375 -19.70 9.08 -1.67
C ASN A 375 -21.24 9.14 -1.67
N ASP A 376 -21.86 10.29 -2.00
CA ASP A 376 -23.32 10.38 -2.15
C ASP A 376 -23.80 9.52 -3.33
N LEU A 377 -23.05 9.51 -4.44
CA LEU A 377 -23.35 8.67 -5.61
C LEU A 377 -23.30 7.18 -5.25
N ILE A 378 -22.27 6.70 -4.53
CA ILE A 378 -22.20 5.31 -4.05
C ILE A 378 -23.43 4.98 -3.19
N ALA A 379 -23.80 5.87 -2.26
CA ALA A 379 -24.98 5.67 -1.42
C ALA A 379 -26.28 5.65 -2.25
N GLN A 380 -26.37 6.47 -3.29
CA GLN A 380 -27.51 6.50 -4.20
C GLN A 380 -27.59 5.19 -5.01
N THR A 381 -26.49 4.71 -5.58
CA THR A 381 -26.44 3.44 -6.32
C THR A 381 -26.84 2.26 -5.44
N VAL A 382 -26.46 2.27 -4.16
CA VAL A 382 -26.94 1.27 -3.18
C VAL A 382 -28.45 1.37 -3.01
N VAL A 383 -29.00 2.56 -2.78
CA VAL A 383 -30.45 2.76 -2.60
C VAL A 383 -31.24 2.32 -3.84
N ASP A 384 -30.79 2.71 -5.03
CA ASP A 384 -31.46 2.35 -6.28
C ASP A 384 -31.51 0.83 -6.43
N ARG A 385 -30.41 0.14 -6.14
CA ARG A 385 -30.34 -1.32 -6.16
C ARG A 385 -31.24 -1.96 -5.11
N LEU A 386 -31.29 -1.41 -3.90
CA LEU A 386 -32.16 -1.91 -2.82
C LEU A 386 -33.65 -1.78 -3.17
N LEU A 387 -34.04 -0.70 -3.85
CA LEU A 387 -35.40 -0.47 -4.34
C LEU A 387 -35.75 -1.41 -5.50
N GLU A 388 -34.84 -1.60 -6.45
CA GLU A 388 -35.02 -2.52 -7.59
C GLU A 388 -35.24 -3.96 -7.12
N LEU A 389 -34.55 -4.38 -6.07
CA LEU A 389 -34.65 -5.72 -5.49
C LEU A 389 -35.85 -5.89 -4.54
N GLU A 390 -36.58 -4.81 -4.25
CA GLU A 390 -37.73 -4.79 -3.32
C GLU A 390 -37.41 -5.35 -1.91
N ILE A 391 -36.17 -5.21 -1.44
CA ILE A 391 -35.75 -5.77 -0.12
C ILE A 391 -35.96 -4.80 1.05
N LEU A 392 -36.28 -3.54 0.78
CA LEU A 392 -36.54 -2.54 1.81
C LEU A 392 -37.97 -2.66 2.36
N PRO A 393 -38.16 -2.76 3.69
CA PRO A 393 -39.49 -2.95 4.27
C PRO A 393 -40.25 -1.62 4.45
N GLY A 394 -41.44 -1.49 3.88
CA GLY A 394 -42.34 -0.36 4.17
C GLY A 394 -41.82 0.98 3.64
N VAL A 395 -41.27 0.98 2.44
CA VAL A 395 -40.72 2.16 1.77
C VAL A 395 -41.78 3.26 1.63
N ALA A 396 -41.46 4.46 2.11
CA ALA A 396 -42.29 5.64 1.91
C ALA A 396 -42.17 6.16 0.46
N PRO A 397 -43.25 6.73 -0.12
CA PRO A 397 -43.18 7.37 -1.43
C PRO A 397 -42.42 8.70 -1.32
N VAL A 398 -41.13 8.66 -1.63
CA VAL A 398 -40.21 9.80 -1.52
C VAL A 398 -39.74 10.19 -2.93
N PRO A 399 -39.87 11.46 -3.36
CA PRO A 399 -39.34 11.91 -4.65
C PRO A 399 -37.83 11.70 -4.74
N ALA A 400 -37.33 11.25 -5.90
CA ALA A 400 -35.91 10.92 -6.08
C ALA A 400 -34.98 12.11 -5.75
N GLU A 401 -35.38 13.32 -6.13
CA GLU A 401 -34.61 14.55 -5.88
C GLU A 401 -34.44 14.82 -4.39
N SER A 402 -35.41 14.39 -3.57
CA SER A 402 -35.34 14.56 -2.12
C SER A 402 -34.41 13.56 -1.44
N LEU A 403 -33.95 12.51 -2.13
CA LEU A 403 -32.92 11.59 -1.63
C LEU A 403 -31.51 12.12 -1.84
N SER A 404 -31.31 13.10 -2.72
CA SER A 404 -30.03 13.77 -2.89
C SER A 404 -29.59 14.42 -1.56
N CYS A 405 -28.31 14.27 -1.24
CA CYS A 405 -27.65 14.98 -0.16
C CYS A 405 -26.76 16.05 -0.80
N PRO A 406 -27.20 17.33 -0.87
CA PRO A 406 -26.42 18.36 -1.55
C PRO A 406 -25.06 18.52 -0.87
N VAL A 407 -24.00 18.33 -1.66
CA VAL A 407 -22.60 18.51 -1.25
C VAL A 407 -22.24 19.98 -1.50
N GLN A 408 -21.82 20.70 -0.46
CA GLN A 408 -21.29 22.05 -0.65
C GLN A 408 -19.82 22.00 -1.07
N ALA A 409 -19.38 22.89 -1.97
CA ALA A 409 -18.01 22.89 -2.47
C ALA A 409 -16.94 23.06 -1.36
N GLU A 410 -17.30 23.72 -0.25
CA GLU A 410 -16.43 23.89 0.91
C GLU A 410 -16.24 22.60 1.73
N GLU A 411 -16.96 21.53 1.41
CA GLU A 411 -16.88 20.23 2.09
C GLU A 411 -15.70 19.37 1.62
N GLU A 412 -15.09 19.72 0.49
CA GLU A 412 -13.95 18.98 -0.06
C GLU A 412 -12.63 19.57 0.44
N ASP A 413 -12.64 20.88 0.71
CA ASP A 413 -11.48 21.71 1.05
C ASP A 413 -11.51 22.14 2.52
N ASP A 414 -11.48 21.16 3.43
CA ASP A 414 -11.12 21.41 4.82
C ASP A 414 -9.63 21.13 5.09
N ILE A 415 -9.08 21.93 5.99
CA ILE A 415 -7.64 21.94 6.27
C ILE A 415 -7.13 20.60 6.83
N THR A 416 -8.00 19.79 7.44
CA THR A 416 -7.60 18.49 7.97
C THR A 416 -7.45 17.49 6.84
N THR A 417 -8.45 17.41 5.96
CA THR A 417 -8.43 16.57 4.77
C THR A 417 -7.26 16.93 3.85
N LEU A 418 -7.07 18.21 3.53
CA LEU A 418 -5.99 18.64 2.65
C LEU A 418 -4.59 18.33 3.23
N ARG A 419 -4.40 18.47 4.55
CA ARG A 419 -3.13 18.08 5.20
C ARG A 419 -2.88 16.57 5.15
N GLN A 420 -3.94 15.76 5.32
CA GLN A 420 -3.83 14.30 5.20
C GLN A 420 -3.46 13.88 3.78
N LEU A 421 -4.09 14.49 2.77
CA LEU A 421 -3.76 14.29 1.36
C LEU A 421 -2.33 14.73 1.04
N MET A 422 -1.87 15.88 1.55
CA MET A 422 -0.47 16.31 1.39
C MET A 422 0.49 15.26 1.94
N SER A 423 0.25 14.78 3.17
CA SER A 423 1.06 13.73 3.79
C SER A 423 1.03 12.42 2.98
N LEU A 424 -0.10 12.08 2.35
CA LEU A 424 -0.21 10.91 1.50
C LEU A 424 0.60 11.08 0.21
N LEU A 425 0.43 12.19 -0.52
CA LEU A 425 1.15 12.48 -1.76
C LEU A 425 2.67 12.45 -1.55
N LEU A 426 3.15 13.06 -0.46
CA LEU A 426 4.57 13.02 -0.07
C LEU A 426 5.06 11.59 0.20
N ARG A 427 4.26 10.76 0.91
CA ARG A 427 4.62 9.36 1.21
C ARG A 427 4.60 8.44 -0.01
N MET A 428 3.74 8.74 -0.98
CA MET A 428 3.54 7.92 -2.18
C MET A 428 4.24 8.50 -3.42
N HIS A 429 5.06 9.53 -3.24
CA HIS A 429 5.89 10.17 -4.26
C HIS A 429 5.09 10.74 -5.45
N GLN A 430 3.91 11.29 -5.16
CA GLN A 430 3.02 11.88 -6.16
C GLN A 430 3.28 13.39 -6.28
N TRP A 431 4.46 13.72 -6.76
CA TRP A 431 4.94 15.11 -6.77
C TRP A 431 4.16 16.01 -7.73
N ASP A 432 3.71 15.47 -8.86
CA ASP A 432 3.05 16.25 -9.91
C ASP A 432 1.69 16.82 -9.45
N GLU A 433 1.07 16.21 -8.44
CA GLU A 433 -0.23 16.61 -7.88
C GLU A 433 -0.10 17.54 -6.65
N LEU A 434 1.10 17.69 -6.09
CA LEU A 434 1.33 18.53 -4.91
C LEU A 434 1.03 20.02 -5.15
N PRO A 435 1.41 20.65 -6.29
CA PRO A 435 1.16 22.07 -6.51
C PRO A 435 -0.33 22.44 -6.40
N GLY A 436 -1.21 21.69 -7.09
CA GLY A 436 -2.66 21.95 -7.04
C GLY A 436 -3.26 21.75 -5.64
N LEU A 437 -2.77 20.77 -4.88
CA LEU A 437 -3.18 20.57 -3.49
C LEU A 437 -2.69 21.71 -2.57
N VAL A 438 -1.48 22.21 -2.80
CA VAL A 438 -0.91 23.33 -2.06
C VAL A 438 -1.67 24.62 -2.32
N ASP A 439 -2.07 24.87 -3.56
CA ASP A 439 -2.91 26.02 -3.91
C ASP A 439 -4.24 25.99 -3.16
N ARG A 440 -4.87 24.80 -3.08
CA ARG A 440 -6.09 24.59 -2.26
C ARG A 440 -5.83 24.85 -0.78
N LEU A 441 -4.70 24.38 -0.23
CA LEU A 441 -4.32 24.65 1.16
C LEU A 441 -4.14 26.15 1.42
N TYR A 442 -3.45 26.86 0.53
CA TYR A 442 -3.26 28.30 0.62
C TYR A 442 -4.60 29.04 0.55
N ALA A 443 -5.48 28.69 -0.39
CA ALA A 443 -6.81 29.26 -0.47
C ALA A 443 -7.60 29.09 0.83
N VAL A 444 -7.58 27.90 1.44
CA VAL A 444 -8.26 27.65 2.73
C VAL A 444 -7.65 28.46 3.87
N ILE A 445 -6.31 28.55 3.94
CA ILE A 445 -5.60 29.30 4.97
C ILE A 445 -5.91 30.80 4.86
N ASP A 446 -5.84 31.34 3.66
CA ASP A 446 -5.97 32.78 3.41
C ASP A 446 -7.41 33.26 3.60
N THR A 447 -8.40 32.45 3.22
CA THR A 447 -9.82 32.82 3.31
C THR A 447 -10.38 32.69 4.72
N LYS A 448 -10.07 31.60 5.43
CA LYS A 448 -10.72 31.29 6.72
C LYS A 448 -9.95 31.84 7.92
N PHE A 449 -8.67 32.18 7.76
CA PHE A 449 -7.79 32.31 8.91
C PHE A 449 -6.71 33.41 8.87
N SER A 450 -6.83 34.39 7.98
CA SER A 450 -5.85 35.48 7.79
C SER A 450 -5.40 36.16 9.10
N ASP A 451 -6.29 36.26 10.09
CA ASP A 451 -6.09 37.08 11.29
C ASP A 451 -5.65 36.29 12.54
N SER A 452 -5.48 34.96 12.44
CA SER A 452 -5.14 34.11 13.60
C SER A 452 -3.68 33.69 13.61
N LYS A 453 -3.00 33.92 14.75
CA LYS A 453 -1.61 33.52 14.96
C LYS A 453 -1.36 32.03 14.69
N PHE A 454 -2.27 31.16 15.10
CA PHE A 454 -2.18 29.71 14.86
C PHE A 454 -2.07 29.38 13.36
N TYR A 455 -2.82 30.10 12.53
CA TYR A 455 -2.86 29.85 11.10
C TYR A 455 -1.77 30.59 10.33
N GLN A 456 -1.30 31.74 10.80
CA GLN A 456 -0.08 32.38 10.28
C GLN A 456 1.16 31.51 10.50
N ASP A 457 1.24 30.82 11.65
CA ASP A 457 2.30 29.85 11.91
C ASP A 457 2.18 28.63 10.98
N LEU A 458 0.94 28.19 10.69
CA LEU A 458 0.70 27.11 9.72
C LEU A 458 1.09 27.50 8.29
N ARG A 459 0.80 28.73 7.86
CA ARG A 459 1.22 29.27 6.55
C ARG A 459 2.74 29.22 6.40
N LYS A 460 3.48 29.71 7.40
CA LYS A 460 4.95 29.68 7.39
C LYS A 460 5.51 28.27 7.28
N LYS A 461 4.91 27.31 8.00
CA LYS A 461 5.29 25.89 7.88
C LYS A 461 5.04 25.36 6.47
N LEU A 462 3.86 25.68 5.90
CA LEU A 462 3.53 25.29 4.55
C LEU A 462 4.51 25.88 3.54
N ASP A 463 4.88 27.16 3.64
CA ASP A 463 5.86 27.80 2.74
C ASP A 463 7.23 27.08 2.76
N VAL A 464 7.67 26.65 3.95
CA VAL A 464 8.91 25.87 4.11
C VAL A 464 8.77 24.50 3.45
N CYS A 465 7.68 23.78 3.71
CA CYS A 465 7.40 22.49 3.07
C CYS A 465 7.34 22.62 1.54
N VAL A 466 6.71 23.68 1.04
CA VAL A 466 6.57 23.99 -0.38
C VAL A 466 7.91 24.16 -1.05
N LYS A 467 8.78 24.99 -0.48
CA LYS A 467 10.13 25.17 -0.99
C LYS A 467 10.88 23.84 -1.06
N ILE A 468 10.81 23.04 0.01
CA ILE A 468 11.57 21.80 0.13
C ILE A 468 11.13 20.75 -0.90
N TYR A 469 9.82 20.51 -1.04
CA TYR A 469 9.38 19.55 -2.06
C TYR A 469 9.61 20.09 -3.48
N THR A 470 9.52 21.40 -3.70
CA THR A 470 9.73 22.01 -5.02
C THR A 470 11.19 21.83 -5.46
N ASP A 471 12.15 22.12 -4.58
CA ASP A 471 13.57 21.91 -4.86
C ASP A 471 13.86 20.43 -5.13
N TYR A 472 13.26 19.52 -4.36
CA TYR A 472 13.40 18.08 -4.56
C TYR A 472 12.76 17.58 -5.86
N TRP A 473 11.59 18.08 -6.22
CA TRP A 473 10.91 17.74 -7.46
C TRP A 473 11.67 18.22 -8.70
N ARG A 474 12.27 19.42 -8.64
CA ARG A 474 13.19 19.91 -9.69
C ARG A 474 14.39 18.99 -9.84
N LEU A 475 14.99 18.57 -8.72
CA LEU A 475 16.07 17.58 -8.75
C LEU A 475 15.63 16.30 -9.45
N LEU A 476 14.48 15.72 -9.11
CA LEU A 476 13.97 14.52 -9.77
C LEU A 476 13.71 14.71 -11.27
N ARG A 477 13.21 15.88 -11.69
CA ARG A 477 12.99 16.19 -13.11
C ARG A 477 14.29 16.33 -13.88
N SER A 478 15.31 16.98 -13.29
CA SER A 478 16.62 17.15 -13.92
C SER A 478 17.28 15.80 -14.28
N GLU A 479 17.01 14.74 -13.50
CA GLU A 479 17.49 13.38 -13.79
C GLU A 479 16.78 12.70 -14.97
N ILE A 480 15.55 13.10 -15.31
CA ILE A 480 14.84 12.57 -16.49
C ILE A 480 15.44 13.17 -17.77
N ASP A 481 15.94 14.40 -17.67
CA ASP A 481 16.41 15.18 -18.80
C ASP A 481 17.90 15.01 -19.12
N ASP A 482 18.68 14.34 -18.26
CA ASP A 482 20.15 14.39 -18.25
C ASP A 482 20.70 15.84 -18.24
N GLU A 483 19.86 16.81 -17.84
CA GLU A 483 20.25 18.21 -17.67
C GLU A 483 20.82 18.38 -16.26
N ILE A 484 22.11 18.72 -16.17
CA ILE A 484 22.77 18.97 -14.90
C ILE A 484 22.33 20.36 -14.40
N GLU A 485 21.15 20.42 -13.78
CA GLU A 485 20.64 21.63 -13.12
C GLU A 485 21.35 21.87 -11.77
N PHE A 486 21.76 20.79 -11.09
CA PHE A 486 22.35 20.83 -9.75
C PHE A 486 23.74 20.18 -9.72
N SER A 487 24.67 20.79 -8.98
CA SER A 487 25.91 20.11 -8.60
C SER A 487 25.62 18.89 -7.71
N ARG A 488 26.60 17.99 -7.58
CA ARG A 488 26.48 16.85 -6.67
C ARG A 488 26.21 17.29 -5.23
N GLU A 489 26.95 18.28 -4.75
CA GLU A 489 26.81 18.82 -3.40
C GLU A 489 25.44 19.48 -3.19
N GLU A 490 24.92 20.15 -4.22
CA GLU A 490 23.59 20.76 -4.20
C GLU A 490 22.48 19.69 -4.16
N ALA A 491 22.59 18.65 -4.98
CA ALA A 491 21.68 17.51 -4.96
C ALA A 491 21.68 16.78 -3.61
N GLU A 492 22.87 16.55 -3.03
CA GLU A 492 23.05 15.96 -1.70
C GLU A 492 22.40 16.82 -0.61
N ALA A 493 22.57 18.14 -0.67
CA ALA A 493 21.96 19.08 0.26
C ALA A 493 20.43 19.11 0.14
N ILE A 494 19.89 19.19 -1.09
CA ILE A 494 18.45 19.17 -1.36
C ILE A 494 17.84 17.87 -0.82
N TYR A 495 18.46 16.73 -1.12
CA TYR A 495 18.00 15.43 -0.64
C TYR A 495 18.02 15.33 0.89
N SER A 496 19.11 15.74 1.54
CA SER A 496 19.22 15.70 3.00
C SER A 496 18.16 16.58 3.68
N VAL A 497 17.93 17.80 3.17
CA VAL A 497 16.91 18.71 3.69
C VAL A 497 15.51 18.12 3.51
N TYR A 498 15.24 17.55 2.34
CA TYR A 498 13.98 16.88 2.04
C TYR A 498 13.71 15.72 3.02
N VAL A 499 14.68 14.82 3.20
CA VAL A 499 14.56 13.69 4.12
C VAL A 499 14.30 14.15 5.55
N ASP A 500 15.06 15.13 6.04
CA ASP A 500 14.97 15.58 7.43
C ASP A 500 13.65 16.29 7.74
N GLN A 501 13.16 17.11 6.82
CA GLN A 501 11.92 17.85 7.01
C GLN A 501 10.69 16.95 6.86
N ILE A 502 10.64 16.13 5.81
CA ILE A 502 9.50 15.22 5.59
C ILE A 502 9.38 14.22 6.73
N TRP A 503 10.52 13.73 7.24
CA TRP A 503 10.54 12.89 8.44
C TRP A 503 9.89 13.58 9.65
N THR A 504 10.15 14.87 9.84
CA THR A 504 9.60 15.66 10.96
C THR A 504 8.11 15.94 10.77
N GLU A 505 7.63 16.17 9.55
CA GLU A 505 6.20 16.33 9.25
C GLU A 505 5.43 14.99 9.32
N MET A 506 6.11 13.86 9.16
CA MET A 506 5.55 12.50 9.28
C MET A 506 5.55 11.93 10.71
N ASP A 507 6.11 12.64 11.69
CA ASP A 507 6.43 12.14 13.04
C ASP A 507 5.20 11.72 13.87
N ASP A 508 4.01 12.27 13.59
CA ASP A 508 2.80 11.98 14.38
C ASP A 508 2.28 10.52 14.23
N GLU A 509 2.69 9.79 13.18
CA GLU A 509 2.24 8.42 12.89
C GLU A 509 3.37 7.52 12.33
N GLN A 510 4.55 7.50 12.96
CA GLN A 510 5.72 6.77 12.42
C GLN A 510 5.45 5.27 12.19
N PHE A 511 5.41 4.79 10.94
CA PHE A 511 5.33 3.34 10.62
C PHE A 511 6.66 2.73 10.19
N VAL A 512 7.68 3.57 9.93
CA VAL A 512 8.99 3.20 9.37
C VAL A 512 10.08 3.98 10.07
N SER A 513 11.29 3.43 10.18
CA SER A 513 12.44 4.09 10.82
C SER A 513 13.06 5.17 9.92
N ARG A 514 13.75 6.16 10.52
CA ARG A 514 14.40 7.25 9.74
C ARG A 514 15.45 6.71 8.79
N GLU A 515 16.16 5.68 9.21
CA GLU A 515 17.17 5.00 8.41
C GLU A 515 16.57 4.22 7.24
N ASP A 516 15.36 3.69 7.39
CA ASP A 516 14.69 3.05 6.27
C ASP A 516 14.08 4.08 5.32
N PHE A 517 13.50 5.17 5.82
CA PHE A 517 13.03 6.28 4.99
C PHE A 517 14.13 6.89 4.12
N LYS A 518 15.35 7.04 4.66
CA LYS A 518 16.56 7.44 3.91
C LYS A 518 16.90 6.52 2.73
N LYS A 519 16.45 5.26 2.75
CA LYS A 519 16.69 4.30 1.67
C LYS A 519 15.59 4.33 0.60
N TRP A 520 14.49 5.04 0.84
CA TRP A 520 13.30 4.97 -0.02
C TRP A 520 13.40 5.81 -1.28
N VAL A 521 14.26 6.85 -1.29
CA VAL A 521 14.31 7.76 -2.44
C VAL A 521 15.70 8.36 -2.72
N PRO A 522 16.77 7.55 -2.86
CA PRO A 522 17.97 8.12 -3.44
C PRO A 522 17.64 8.61 -4.87
N PRO A 523 18.09 9.82 -5.26
CA PRO A 523 18.08 10.25 -6.66
C PRO A 523 18.67 9.16 -7.58
N LYS A 524 18.19 8.98 -8.81
CA LYS A 524 18.67 7.95 -9.77
C LYS A 524 20.19 8.04 -9.97
N ASN A 525 20.79 9.22 -9.87
CA ASN A 525 22.24 9.42 -9.95
C ASN A 525 23.02 9.12 -8.66
N PHE A 526 22.35 8.74 -7.57
CA PHE A 526 22.99 8.19 -6.38
C PHE A 526 23.28 6.68 -6.50
N GLN A 527 22.55 5.94 -7.35
CA GLN A 527 22.80 4.52 -7.60
C GLN A 527 23.60 4.27 -8.89
N ALA A 528 23.56 5.19 -9.86
CA ALA A 528 24.41 5.14 -11.06
C ALA A 528 25.88 5.55 -10.82
N LEU A 529 26.24 5.90 -9.57
CA LEU A 529 27.62 6.19 -9.13
C LEU A 529 28.08 5.30 -7.96
N ALA A 530 27.50 4.11 -7.79
CA ALA A 530 28.33 3.00 -7.33
C ALA A 530 29.26 2.64 -8.51
N PRO A 531 30.59 2.46 -8.31
CA PRO A 531 31.43 1.97 -9.39
C PRO A 531 30.80 0.67 -9.87
N CYS A 532 30.46 0.61 -11.16
CA CYS A 532 30.08 -0.62 -11.83
C CYS A 532 31.08 -1.71 -11.43
N PRO A 533 30.72 -2.72 -10.62
CA PRO A 533 31.49 -3.93 -10.60
C PRO A 533 31.03 -4.69 -11.84
N THR A 534 31.98 -5.01 -12.71
CA THR A 534 31.85 -6.05 -13.76
C THR A 534 31.37 -5.61 -15.15
N ASP A 535 32.18 -4.82 -15.85
CA ASP A 535 32.52 -5.20 -17.24
C ASP A 535 33.94 -4.82 -17.67
N SER A 536 34.92 -5.10 -16.81
CA SER A 536 36.28 -5.28 -17.30
C SER A 536 36.53 -6.77 -17.49
N ALA A 537 37.12 -7.16 -18.63
CA ALA A 537 37.61 -8.51 -18.88
C ALA A 537 38.64 -9.01 -17.82
N GLU A 538 38.99 -8.15 -16.86
CA GLU A 538 39.77 -8.41 -15.65
C GLU A 538 38.95 -9.12 -14.56
N PHE A 539 37.65 -8.85 -14.45
CA PHE A 539 36.75 -9.39 -13.41
C PHE A 539 36.48 -10.90 -13.56
N ARG A 540 36.34 -11.40 -14.80
CA ARG A 540 36.23 -12.85 -15.06
C ARG A 540 37.54 -13.61 -14.83
N ARG A 541 38.67 -12.89 -14.70
CA ARG A 541 40.00 -13.49 -14.51
C ARG A 541 40.29 -13.80 -13.03
N ILE A 542 39.56 -13.17 -12.09
CA ILE A 542 39.78 -13.29 -10.64
C ILE A 542 38.91 -14.38 -10.00
N ALA A 543 37.73 -14.68 -10.55
CA ALA A 543 36.71 -15.59 -10.01
C ALA A 543 37.08 -17.10 -9.99
N GLY A 544 38.36 -17.45 -9.99
CA GLY A 544 38.82 -18.84 -9.92
C GLY A 544 40.14 -19.05 -9.18
N SER A 545 40.62 -18.04 -8.45
CA SER A 545 41.95 -18.07 -7.84
C SER A 545 41.88 -18.17 -6.31
N ARG A 546 42.75 -18.99 -5.73
CA ARG A 546 42.86 -19.22 -4.28
C ARG A 546 43.53 -18.00 -3.60
N LEU A 547 42.98 -17.54 -2.48
CA LEU A 547 43.52 -16.43 -1.68
C LEU A 547 44.49 -16.94 -0.62
N GLU A 548 45.61 -16.23 -0.42
CA GLU A 548 46.58 -16.47 0.65
C GLU A 548 46.79 -15.17 1.46
N LEU A 549 46.90 -15.29 2.77
CA LEU A 549 47.08 -14.17 3.70
C LEU A 549 48.54 -14.19 4.20
N LEU A 550 49.34 -13.22 3.77
CA LEU A 550 50.77 -13.13 4.05
C LEU A 550 51.04 -12.12 5.17
N SER A 551 51.95 -12.40 6.11
CA SER A 551 52.38 -11.40 7.09
C SER A 551 53.45 -10.49 6.50
N THR A 552 53.46 -9.22 6.91
CA THR A 552 54.48 -8.24 6.53
C THR A 552 55.41 -7.93 7.71
N ASP A 553 56.64 -7.53 7.41
CA ASP A 553 57.72 -7.33 8.40
C ASP A 553 57.42 -6.23 9.45
N ASP A 554 56.42 -5.39 9.21
CA ASP A 554 55.92 -4.33 10.10
C ASP A 554 54.74 -4.75 10.99
N GLY A 555 54.40 -6.05 11.01
CA GLY A 555 53.30 -6.59 11.82
C GLY A 555 51.91 -6.43 11.19
N GLY A 556 51.85 -6.07 9.90
CA GLY A 556 50.64 -6.06 9.09
C GLY A 556 50.37 -7.40 8.37
N PHE A 557 49.25 -7.46 7.66
CA PHE A 557 48.88 -8.59 6.80
C PHE A 557 48.54 -8.10 5.39
N GLN A 558 48.91 -8.89 4.37
CA GLN A 558 48.68 -8.61 2.96
C GLN A 558 47.94 -9.81 2.32
N LEU A 559 46.86 -9.53 1.59
CA LEU A 559 46.07 -10.56 0.92
C LEU A 559 46.59 -10.72 -0.52
N ALA A 560 47.04 -11.93 -0.89
CA ALA A 560 47.59 -12.22 -2.21
C ALA A 560 46.73 -13.25 -2.96
N CYS A 561 46.61 -13.05 -4.26
CA CYS A 561 45.95 -13.96 -5.20
C CYS A 561 47.02 -14.48 -6.16
N GLN A 562 47.08 -15.79 -6.41
CA GLN A 562 48.27 -16.50 -6.92
C GLN A 562 48.77 -16.12 -8.33
N ARG A 563 48.22 -15.09 -9.00
CA ARG A 563 48.72 -14.63 -10.30
C ARG A 563 48.88 -13.14 -10.54
N ASP A 564 48.43 -12.25 -9.66
CA ASP A 564 48.78 -10.83 -9.71
C ASP A 564 48.68 -10.24 -8.29
N VAL A 565 49.69 -9.50 -7.86
CA VAL A 565 49.75 -8.87 -6.55
C VAL A 565 48.78 -7.69 -6.54
N VAL A 566 47.63 -7.83 -5.86
CA VAL A 566 46.85 -6.65 -5.45
C VAL A 566 47.64 -5.98 -4.33
N GLU A 567 48.43 -4.97 -4.70
CA GLU A 567 49.31 -4.27 -3.79
C GLU A 567 48.51 -3.25 -2.97
N SER A 568 47.82 -3.72 -1.94
CA SER A 568 47.16 -2.85 -0.96
C SER A 568 47.62 -3.25 0.45
N ARG A 569 48.45 -2.39 1.05
CA ARG A 569 48.82 -2.46 2.47
C ARG A 569 47.72 -1.85 3.31
N PHE A 570 47.34 -2.50 4.40
CA PHE A 570 46.27 -2.01 5.29
C PHE A 570 46.76 -1.89 6.72
N SER A 571 46.39 -0.79 7.38
CA SER A 571 46.63 -0.57 8.80
C SER A 571 45.32 -0.21 9.50
N GLY A 572 44.81 -1.11 10.34
CA GLY A 572 43.65 -0.87 11.21
C GLY A 572 42.52 -1.90 11.09
N HIS A 573 41.87 -2.22 12.21
CA HIS A 573 40.83 -3.25 12.33
C HIS A 573 39.61 -3.04 11.40
N ALA A 574 39.14 -1.80 11.25
CA ALA A 574 37.91 -1.50 10.49
C ALA A 574 38.04 -1.74 8.96
N GLN A 575 39.23 -1.53 8.39
CA GLN A 575 39.47 -1.77 6.95
C GLN A 575 39.64 -3.27 6.64
N MET A 576 40.18 -4.04 7.58
CA MET A 576 40.24 -5.51 7.47
C MET A 576 38.83 -6.14 7.53
N GLU A 577 37.97 -5.67 8.44
CA GLU A 577 36.59 -6.17 8.57
C GLU A 577 35.77 -5.92 7.29
N ALA A 578 35.88 -4.74 6.67
CA ALA A 578 35.15 -4.40 5.45
C ALA A 578 35.55 -5.28 4.25
N SER A 579 36.83 -5.64 4.15
CA SER A 579 37.36 -6.43 3.04
C SER A 579 37.05 -7.94 3.20
N ALA A 580 37.09 -8.47 4.43
CA ALA A 580 36.66 -9.83 4.72
C ALA A 580 35.15 -10.02 4.45
N ARG A 581 34.34 -9.01 4.80
CA ARG A 581 32.90 -8.96 4.50
C ARG A 581 32.64 -9.02 3.00
N PHE A 582 33.46 -8.35 2.20
CA PHE A 582 33.35 -8.32 0.73
C PHE A 582 33.69 -9.70 0.11
N VAL A 583 34.74 -10.37 0.58
CA VAL A 583 35.19 -11.66 0.03
C VAL A 583 34.30 -12.83 0.44
N CYS A 584 33.82 -12.90 1.69
CA CYS A 584 32.91 -13.98 2.13
C CYS A 584 31.55 -13.92 1.42
N SER A 585 31.07 -12.72 1.07
CA SER A 585 29.83 -12.55 0.31
C SER A 585 29.91 -13.06 -1.14
N LEU A 586 31.11 -13.32 -1.66
CA LEU A 586 31.33 -13.67 -3.06
C LEU A 586 31.40 -15.19 -3.34
N ASN A 587 31.55 -16.05 -2.32
CA ASN A 587 31.91 -17.46 -2.54
C ASN A 587 31.10 -18.52 -1.77
N ASP A 588 30.19 -18.17 -0.85
CA ASP A 588 29.37 -19.13 -0.07
C ASP A 588 30.15 -20.34 0.52
N GLN A 589 31.43 -20.17 0.86
CA GLN A 589 32.27 -21.25 1.43
C GLN A 589 32.39 -21.13 2.95
N ALA A 590 32.44 -22.30 3.62
CA ALA A 590 32.69 -22.38 5.05
C ALA A 590 34.12 -21.93 5.38
N PHE A 591 34.24 -20.87 6.18
CA PHE A 591 35.53 -20.33 6.64
C PHE A 591 35.99 -21.09 7.90
N THR A 592 37.14 -21.77 7.84
CA THR A 592 37.63 -22.66 8.91
C THR A 592 38.90 -22.14 9.57
N ARG A 593 39.33 -22.76 10.68
CA ARG A 593 40.59 -22.41 11.36
C ARG A 593 41.83 -22.61 10.47
N GLN A 594 41.75 -23.49 9.47
CA GLN A 594 42.86 -23.78 8.55
C GLN A 594 43.09 -22.66 7.54
N ASP A 595 42.11 -21.77 7.38
CA ASP A 595 42.20 -20.60 6.50
C ASP A 595 42.83 -19.38 7.22
N LEU A 596 43.12 -19.52 8.52
CA LEU A 596 43.82 -18.53 9.32
C LEU A 596 45.33 -18.84 9.39
N PRO A 597 46.22 -17.83 9.35
CA PRO A 597 47.66 -18.04 9.47
C PRO A 597 48.07 -18.91 10.67
N GLU A 598 48.96 -19.89 10.45
CA GLU A 598 49.35 -20.88 11.48
C GLU A 598 50.00 -20.28 12.73
N HIS A 599 50.53 -19.06 12.62
CA HIS A 599 51.25 -18.34 13.68
C HIS A 599 50.36 -17.40 14.52
N LEU A 600 49.05 -17.31 14.23
CA LEU A 600 48.10 -16.59 15.07
C LEU A 600 47.84 -17.36 16.37
N GLU A 601 48.14 -16.75 17.52
CA GLU A 601 47.80 -17.32 18.81
C GLU A 601 46.29 -17.53 18.96
N GLU A 602 45.89 -18.60 19.64
CA GLU A 602 44.50 -19.06 19.69
C GLU A 602 43.52 -17.99 20.20
N GLN A 603 43.97 -17.15 21.14
CA GLN A 603 43.17 -16.06 21.70
C GLN A 603 42.89 -14.95 20.67
N GLN A 604 43.87 -14.59 19.85
CA GLN A 604 43.73 -13.57 18.81
C GLN A 604 42.83 -14.05 17.67
N ALA A 605 42.96 -15.32 17.27
CA ALA A 605 42.08 -15.94 16.29
C ALA A 605 40.63 -15.99 16.78
N ARG A 606 40.40 -16.29 18.07
CA ARG A 606 39.05 -16.31 18.67
C ARG A 606 38.43 -14.92 18.76
N GLU A 607 39.19 -13.90 19.13
CA GLU A 607 38.70 -12.52 19.18
C GLU A 607 38.33 -12.00 17.78
N PHE A 608 39.16 -12.28 16.78
CA PHE A 608 38.89 -11.91 15.39
C PHE A 608 37.62 -12.57 14.86
N LEU A 609 37.49 -13.89 14.97
CA LEU A 609 36.29 -14.62 14.54
C LEU A 609 35.03 -14.19 15.33
N SER A 610 35.17 -13.93 16.63
CA SER A 610 34.06 -13.45 17.46
C SER A 610 33.60 -12.04 17.08
N GLY A 611 34.49 -11.18 16.59
CA GLY A 611 34.16 -9.86 16.05
C GLY A 611 33.34 -9.95 14.77
N LEU A 612 33.76 -10.83 13.84
CA LEU A 612 33.05 -11.07 12.59
C LEU A 612 31.63 -11.63 12.84
N VAL A 613 31.47 -12.56 13.79
CA VAL A 613 30.14 -13.08 14.17
C VAL A 613 29.28 -12.01 14.86
N ARG A 614 29.83 -11.24 15.81
CA ARG A 614 29.08 -10.18 16.50
C ARG A 614 28.55 -9.10 15.56
N ASN A 615 29.28 -8.84 14.47
CA ASN A 615 28.90 -7.86 13.46
C ASN A 615 28.07 -8.45 12.31
N GLY A 616 27.62 -9.71 12.42
CA GLY A 616 26.77 -10.38 11.45
C GLY A 616 27.45 -10.64 10.11
N ILE A 617 28.78 -10.78 10.10
CA ILE A 617 29.61 -11.02 8.90
C ILE A 617 29.76 -12.52 8.63
N LEU A 618 29.83 -13.32 9.70
CA LEU A 618 29.87 -14.78 9.65
C LEU A 618 28.75 -15.34 10.54
N GLU A 619 28.12 -16.43 10.12
CA GLU A 619 27.18 -17.18 10.94
C GLU A 619 27.88 -18.42 11.53
N LEU A 620 27.75 -18.63 12.84
CA LEU A 620 28.29 -19.81 13.51
C LEU A 620 27.37 -21.01 13.27
N VAL A 621 27.75 -21.88 12.33
CA VAL A 621 27.07 -23.16 12.12
C VAL A 621 27.72 -24.21 13.03
N ARG A 622 26.96 -24.73 14.01
CA ARG A 622 27.41 -25.88 14.81
C ARG A 622 27.17 -27.17 14.04
N ASP A 623 28.25 -27.86 13.69
CA ASP A 623 28.17 -29.24 13.23
C ASP A 623 27.94 -30.17 14.43
N SER A 624 27.00 -31.12 14.31
CA SER A 624 26.69 -32.12 15.35
C SER A 624 27.81 -33.15 15.60
N SER A 625 28.94 -33.04 14.89
CA SER A 625 30.11 -33.92 15.05
C SER A 625 31.20 -33.40 16.00
N THR A 626 31.22 -32.12 16.40
CA THR A 626 32.20 -31.56 17.37
C THR A 626 31.68 -30.33 18.09
#